data_AF-A0A2H3BWD3-F1
#
_entry.id   AF-A0A2H3BWD3-F1
#
_cell.length_a   1.000
_cell.length_b   1.000
_cell.length_c   1.000
_cell.angle_alpha   90.00
_cell.angle_beta   90.00
_cell.angle_gamma   90.00
#
_symmetry.space_group_name_H-M   'P 1'
#
loop_
_entity.id
_entity.type
_entity.pdbx_description
1 polymer ?
#
loop_
_entity_poly.entity_id
_entity_poly.type
_entity_poly.pdbx_seq_one_letter_code
_entity_poly.pdbx_strand_id
1 'polypeptide(L)'
;MDSDTATKWASRIGNEPFTNDRINRLWRIIENKLGPYGSGFSFVGEERHAEFMIVTRRAVFRRGYKDMDPASIPQFKEGDEEKVLRRVLEEGVDHLEFATRLNSQG
;
A
#
# COMPACT_ATOMS: atom_id res chain seq x y z
N MET A 1 1.19 5.48 4.38
CA MET A 1 1.99 4.83 5.45
C MET A 1 3.39 5.40 5.38
N ASP A 2 3.90 6.00 6.45
CA ASP A 2 5.29 6.48 6.47
C ASP A 2 6.31 5.33 6.61
N SER A 3 7.59 5.65 6.40
CA SER A 3 8.69 4.69 6.48
C SER A 3 8.83 4.03 7.85
N ASP A 4 8.58 4.74 8.95
CA ASP A 4 8.75 4.19 10.30
C ASP A 4 7.67 3.15 10.61
N THR A 5 6.44 3.44 10.18
CA THR A 5 5.31 2.51 10.26
C THR A 5 5.58 1.26 9.41
N ALA A 6 6.09 1.42 8.19
CA ALA A 6 6.46 0.30 7.33
C ALA A 6 7.59 -0.56 7.94
N THR A 7 8.59 0.06 8.56
CA THR A 7 9.71 -0.63 9.22
C THR A 7 9.27 -1.40 10.47
N LYS A 8 8.40 -0.81 11.28
CA LYS A 8 7.79 -1.51 12.43
C LYS A 8 6.99 -2.71 11.97
N TRP A 9 6.20 -2.56 10.91
CA TRP A 9 5.41 -3.66 10.38
C TRP A 9 6.27 -4.79 9.81
N ALA A 10 7.28 -4.47 9.00
CA ALA A 10 8.23 -5.46 8.49
C ALA A 10 9.00 -6.17 9.61
N SER A 11 9.36 -5.46 10.69
CA SER A 11 10.00 -6.06 11.86
C SER A 11 9.09 -7.07 12.56
N ARG A 12 7.79 -6.77 12.68
CA ARG A 12 6.78 -7.70 13.22
C ARG A 12 6.61 -8.93 12.34
N ILE A 13 6.52 -8.76 11.01
CA ILE A 13 6.40 -9.88 10.05
C ILE A 13 7.66 -10.76 10.08
N GLY A 14 8.84 -10.15 10.05
CA GLY A 14 10.13 -10.84 10.00
C GLY A 14 10.61 -11.39 11.34
N ASN A 15 9.95 -11.03 12.44
CA ASN A 15 10.34 -11.34 13.82
C ASN A 15 11.82 -10.98 14.12
N GLU A 16 12.30 -9.88 13.55
CA GLU A 16 13.64 -9.33 13.76
C GLU A 16 13.58 -7.79 13.66
N PRO A 17 14.41 -7.04 14.41
CA PRO A 17 14.45 -5.60 14.27
C PRO A 17 15.03 -5.20 12.91
N PHE A 18 14.26 -4.44 12.14
CA PHE A 18 14.71 -3.83 10.90
C PHE A 18 15.17 -2.40 11.12
N THR A 19 16.28 -2.06 10.48
CA THR A 19 16.78 -0.69 10.33
C THR A 19 16.45 -0.18 8.92
N ASN A 20 16.15 1.12 8.79
CA ASN A 20 15.72 1.76 7.53
C ASN A 20 16.76 1.65 6.38
N ASP A 21 18.02 1.31 6.69
CA ASP A 21 19.12 1.08 5.74
C ASP A 21 18.90 -0.13 4.81
N ARG A 22 17.87 -0.96 5.06
CA ARG A 22 17.52 -2.12 4.24
C ARG A 22 16.14 -2.05 3.61
N ILE A 23 15.79 -0.90 3.01
CA ILE A 23 14.52 -0.68 2.30
C ILE A 23 14.15 -1.81 1.32
N ASN A 24 15.12 -2.36 0.58
CA ASN A 24 14.84 -3.50 -0.32
C ASN A 24 14.40 -4.77 0.42
N ARG A 25 14.93 -5.01 1.63
CA ARG A 25 14.59 -6.18 2.45
C ARG A 25 13.24 -5.98 3.12
N LEU A 26 12.96 -4.76 3.60
CA LEU A 26 11.63 -4.34 4.07
C LEU A 26 10.58 -4.56 2.98
N TRP A 27 10.85 -4.06 1.77
CA TRP A 27 9.92 -4.17 0.64
C TRP A 27 9.59 -5.62 0.33
N ARG A 28 10.62 -6.48 0.25
CA ARG A 28 10.45 -7.92 0.01
C ARG A 28 9.63 -8.63 1.09
N ILE A 29 9.83 -8.27 2.37
CA ILE A 29 9.08 -8.89 3.47
C ILE A 29 7.60 -8.55 3.37
N ILE A 30 7.29 -7.27 3.15
CA ILE A 30 5.92 -6.80 3.03
C ILE A 30 5.27 -7.39 1.77
N GLU A 31 5.94 -7.36 0.62
CA GLU A 31 5.41 -7.99 -0.61
C GLU A 31 5.15 -9.49 -0.44
N ASN A 32 6.04 -10.23 0.22
CA ASN A 32 5.83 -11.65 0.49
C ASN A 32 4.62 -11.91 1.39
N LYS A 33 4.36 -11.03 2.38
CA LYS A 33 3.15 -11.12 3.23
C LYS A 33 1.89 -10.79 2.43
N LEU A 34 1.96 -9.87 1.47
CA LEU A 34 0.81 -9.42 0.67
C LEU A 34 0.50 -10.29 -0.55
N GLY A 35 1.49 -10.98 -1.12
CA GLY A 35 1.38 -11.77 -2.33
C GLY A 35 0.26 -12.82 -2.33
N PRO A 36 0.06 -13.59 -1.24
CA PRO A 36 -1.06 -14.54 -1.13
C PRO A 36 -2.45 -13.90 -1.24
N TYR A 37 -2.57 -12.58 -1.03
CA TYR A 37 -3.81 -11.82 -1.09
C TYR A 37 -3.97 -11.05 -2.41
N GLY A 38 -3.16 -11.36 -3.43
CA GLY A 38 -3.19 -10.65 -4.72
C GLY A 38 -2.85 -9.15 -4.62
N SER A 39 -2.25 -8.75 -3.48
CA SER A 39 -1.98 -7.36 -3.12
C SER A 39 -0.49 -7.04 -3.26
N GLY A 40 -0.17 -5.79 -3.49
CA GLY A 40 1.21 -5.30 -3.63
C GLY A 40 1.54 -4.15 -2.69
N PHE A 41 2.80 -3.75 -2.68
CA PHE A 41 3.30 -2.62 -1.89
C PHE A 41 4.03 -1.66 -2.82
N SER A 42 3.71 -0.37 -2.73
CA SER A 42 4.22 0.64 -3.66
C SER A 42 4.64 1.90 -2.93
N PHE A 43 5.64 2.58 -3.49
CA PHE A 43 6.05 3.91 -3.07
C PHE A 43 5.03 4.94 -3.56
N VAL A 44 4.79 5.97 -2.75
CA VAL A 44 3.94 7.11 -3.09
C VAL A 44 4.65 8.40 -2.69
N GLY A 45 4.38 9.49 -3.43
CA GLY A 45 4.95 10.80 -3.16
C GLY A 45 6.15 11.14 -4.05
N GLU A 46 6.60 12.39 -3.94
CA GLU A 46 7.73 12.93 -4.70
C GLU A 46 9.08 12.47 -4.11
N GLU A 47 9.14 12.33 -2.78
CA GLU A 47 10.32 11.84 -2.08
C GLU A 47 10.34 10.31 -2.07
N ARG A 48 11.44 9.74 -2.58
CA ARG A 48 11.62 8.29 -2.59
C ARG A 48 11.67 7.76 -1.15
N HIS A 49 10.89 6.71 -0.91
CA HIS A 49 10.86 5.97 0.36
C HIS A 49 10.28 6.74 1.55
N ALA A 50 9.72 7.93 1.35
CA ALA A 50 9.05 8.68 2.42
C ALA A 50 7.68 8.07 2.76
N GLU A 51 6.89 7.77 1.73
CA GLU A 51 5.56 7.21 1.89
C GLU A 51 5.35 5.93 1.06
N PHE A 52 4.51 5.06 1.61
CA PHE A 52 4.16 3.76 1.06
C PHE A 52 2.65 3.55 1.07
N MET A 53 2.18 2.73 0.13
CA MET A 53 0.79 2.35 -0.04
C MET A 53 0.67 0.86 -0.37
N ILE A 54 -0.35 0.21 0.18
CA ILE A 54 -0.74 -1.15 -0.18
C ILE A 54 -1.75 -1.09 -1.32
N VAL A 55 -1.53 -1.90 -2.34
CA VAL A 55 -2.34 -1.94 -3.56
C VAL A 55 -3.10 -3.25 -3.58
N THR A 56 -4.39 -3.22 -3.24
CA THR A 56 -5.23 -4.42 -3.12
C THR A 56 -5.66 -4.97 -4.48
N ARG A 57 -5.84 -4.07 -5.45
CA ARG A 57 -6.23 -4.38 -6.82
C ARG A 57 -5.61 -3.37 -7.78
N ARG A 58 -4.87 -3.86 -8.78
CA ARG A 58 -4.33 -3.03 -9.87
C ARG A 58 -5.38 -2.86 -10.98
N ALA A 59 -6.50 -2.22 -10.67
CA ALA A 59 -7.46 -1.82 -11.70
C ALA A 59 -6.98 -0.53 -12.36
N VAL A 60 -6.44 -0.62 -13.57
CA VAL A 60 -6.03 0.57 -14.32
C VAL A 60 -7.28 1.33 -14.76
N PHE A 61 -7.56 2.47 -14.12
CA PHE A 61 -8.59 3.40 -14.59
C PHE A 61 -8.04 4.23 -15.76
N ARG A 62 -7.99 3.61 -16.95
CA ARG A 62 -7.39 4.19 -18.17
C ARG A 62 -7.99 5.55 -18.61
N ARG A 63 -9.16 5.92 -18.09
CA ARG A 63 -9.86 7.17 -18.42
C ARG A 63 -9.68 8.28 -17.38
N GLY A 64 -8.93 8.03 -16.32
CA GLY A 64 -8.65 9.03 -15.30
C GLY A 64 -7.73 10.14 -15.84
N TYR A 65 -8.05 11.38 -15.52
CA TYR A 65 -7.21 12.54 -15.81
C TYR A 65 -7.27 13.54 -14.66
N LYS A 66 -6.33 14.49 -14.64
CA LYS A 66 -6.24 15.53 -13.61
C LYS A 66 -7.50 16.42 -13.64
N ASP A 67 -8.04 16.77 -12.48
CA ASP A 67 -9.25 17.60 -12.30
C ASP A 67 -10.58 16.96 -12.75
N MET A 68 -10.58 15.64 -12.98
CA MET A 68 -11.81 14.87 -13.19
C MET A 68 -12.71 14.92 -11.95
N ASP A 69 -14.03 15.05 -12.14
CA ASP A 69 -15.00 15.04 -11.04
C ASP A 69 -14.82 13.77 -10.18
N PRO A 70 -14.53 13.90 -8.87
CA PRO A 70 -14.38 12.76 -7.98
C PRO A 70 -15.54 11.77 -8.03
N ALA A 71 -16.78 12.24 -8.23
CA ALA A 71 -17.96 11.37 -8.32
C ALA A 71 -17.96 10.47 -9.57
N SER A 72 -17.23 10.87 -10.62
CA SER A 72 -17.08 10.12 -11.87
C SER A 72 -15.92 9.12 -11.85
N ILE A 73 -15.05 9.22 -10.84
CA ILE A 73 -14.00 8.24 -10.58
C ILE A 73 -14.66 7.00 -9.97
N PRO A 74 -14.41 5.79 -10.50
CA PRO A 74 -14.92 4.56 -9.90
C PRO A 74 -14.55 4.50 -8.42
N GLN A 75 -15.56 4.65 -7.57
CA GLN A 75 -15.38 4.57 -6.14
C GLN A 75 -15.08 3.12 -5.78
N PHE A 76 -13.98 2.93 -5.05
CA PHE A 76 -13.61 1.64 -4.53
C PHE A 76 -14.77 1.06 -3.68
N LYS A 77 -15.11 -0.20 -3.92
CA LYS A 77 -16.06 -0.96 -3.08
C LYS A 77 -15.33 -2.16 -2.50
N GLU A 78 -15.27 -2.20 -1.18
CA GLU A 78 -14.58 -3.25 -0.43
C GLU A 78 -15.20 -4.63 -0.72
N GLY A 79 -14.42 -5.52 -1.32
CA GLY A 79 -14.78 -6.93 -1.51
C GLY A 79 -14.31 -7.80 -0.35
N ASP A 80 -14.56 -9.11 -0.45
CA ASP A 80 -14.12 -10.05 0.59
C ASP A 80 -12.59 -10.18 0.67
N GLU A 81 -11.88 -9.99 -0.44
CA GLU A 81 -10.40 -9.94 -0.47
C GLU A 81 -9.86 -8.77 0.36
N GLU A 82 -10.49 -7.59 0.29
CA GLU A 82 -10.06 -6.44 1.08
C GLU A 82 -10.44 -6.53 2.56
N LYS A 83 -11.51 -7.24 2.93
CA LYS A 83 -11.79 -7.55 4.34
C LYS A 83 -10.71 -8.45 4.95
N VAL A 84 -10.26 -9.44 4.20
CA VAL A 84 -9.16 -10.33 4.62
C VAL A 84 -7.88 -9.52 4.75
N LEU A 85 -7.59 -8.67 3.77
CA LEU A 85 -6.42 -7.81 3.83
C LEU A 85 -6.48 -6.81 4.98
N ARG A 86 -7.65 -6.22 5.27
CA ARG A 86 -7.82 -5.33 6.42
C ARG A 86 -7.38 -6.01 7.72
N ARG A 87 -7.77 -7.27 7.94
CA ARG A 87 -7.32 -8.04 9.12
C ARG A 87 -5.80 -8.22 9.14
N VAL A 88 -5.20 -8.56 8.00
CA VAL A 88 -3.74 -8.69 7.85
C VAL A 88 -3.01 -7.39 8.18
N LEU A 89 -3.65 -6.25 7.91
CA LEU A 89 -3.10 -4.93 8.16
C LEU A 89 -3.33 -4.48 9.61
N GLU A 90 -4.49 -4.77 10.20
CA GLU A 90 -4.77 -4.55 11.63
C GLU A 90 -3.82 -5.34 12.54
N GLU A 91 -3.29 -6.48 12.08
CA GLU A 91 -2.23 -7.23 12.77
C GLU A 91 -0.91 -6.45 12.93
N GLY A 92 -0.71 -5.34 12.21
CA GLY A 92 0.62 -4.73 12.11
C GLY A 92 0.72 -3.24 11.80
N VAL A 93 -0.38 -2.57 11.44
CA VAL A 93 -0.43 -1.16 11.04
C VAL A 93 -1.58 -0.49 11.79
N ASP A 94 -1.23 0.33 12.78
CA ASP A 94 -2.19 0.88 13.75
C ASP A 94 -3.05 2.02 13.14
N HIS A 95 -2.67 2.55 11.96
CA HIS A 95 -3.37 3.62 11.24
C HIS A 95 -3.38 3.36 9.71
N LEU A 96 -4.52 2.93 9.18
CA LEU A 96 -4.72 2.75 7.73
C LEU A 96 -5.59 3.86 7.16
N GLU A 97 -4.99 4.67 6.29
CA GLU A 97 -5.72 5.56 5.41
C GLU A 97 -5.74 4.97 3.99
N PHE A 98 -6.95 4.73 3.47
CA PHE A 98 -7.13 4.28 2.09
C PHE A 98 -7.21 5.51 1.19
N ALA A 99 -6.17 5.74 0.38
CA ALA A 99 -6.14 6.82 -0.59
C ALA A 99 -6.20 6.29 -2.01
N THR A 100 -7.11 6.82 -2.84
CA THR A 100 -7.13 6.57 -4.28
C THR A 100 -6.26 7.62 -4.96
N ARG A 101 -5.11 7.24 -5.54
CA ARG A 101 -4.27 8.16 -6.34
C ARG A 101 -4.44 7.91 -7.85
N LEU A 102 -4.75 8.98 -8.58
CA LEU A 102 -4.76 9.02 -10.04
C LEU A 102 -3.30 9.06 -10.52
N ASN A 103 -2.83 7.99 -11.16
CA ASN A 103 -1.53 8.00 -11.82
C ASN A 103 -1.63 8.82 -13.11
N SER A 104 -1.15 10.05 -13.10
CA SER A 104 -0.85 10.81 -14.31
C SER A 104 0.39 10.21 -14.99
N GLN A 105 0.20 9.48 -16.07
CA GLN A 105 1.26 9.27 -17.06
C GLN A 105 0.95 10.13 -18.28
N GLY A 106 1.85 11.08 -18.55
CA GLY A 106 1.98 11.74 -19.84
C GLY A 106 2.75 10.88 -20.84
#